data_AF-A0A917FBM1-F1
#
_entry.id   AF-A0A917FBM1-F1
#
_cell.length_a   1.000
_cell.length_b   1.000
_cell.length_c   1.000
_cell.angle_alpha   90.00
_cell.angle_beta   90.00
_cell.angle_gamma   90.00
#
_symmetry.space_group_name_H-M   'P 1'
#
loop_
_entity.id
_entity.type
_entity.pdbx_description
1 polymer ?
#
loop_
_entity_poly.entity_id
_entity_poly.type
_entity_poly.pdbx_seq_one_letter_code
_entity_poly.pdbx_strand_id
1 'polypeptide(L)'
;MNYRKLGASGLSVSEIAFGNWITHGAQVDNDTAKACVHAALDAGITTFDTADVYSDTKAETVLGQVLKECGGKTSSCVPRSISLQE
;
A
#
# COMPACT_ATOMS: atom_id res chain seq x y z
N MET A 1 6.42 -7.01 12.94
CA MET A 1 5.73 -5.72 12.69
C MET A 1 5.07 -5.25 13.98
N ASN A 2 5.20 -3.98 14.33
CA ASN A 2 4.41 -3.35 15.41
C ASN A 2 3.23 -2.58 14.80
N TYR A 3 2.14 -2.44 15.57
CA TYR A 3 0.96 -1.68 15.16
C TYR A 3 0.68 -0.56 16.14
N ARG A 4 0.23 0.59 15.62
CA ARG A 4 -0.06 1.80 16.39
C ARG A 4 -1.46 2.31 16.06
N LYS A 5 -2.05 3.06 16.99
CA LYS A 5 -3.31 3.77 16.72
C LYS A 5 -3.02 5.06 15.96
N LEU A 6 -3.77 5.29 14.87
CA LEU A 6 -3.64 6.51 14.09
C LEU A 6 -4.42 7.66 14.74
N GLY A 7 -3.76 8.40 15.61
CA GLY A 7 -4.37 9.50 16.36
C GLY A 7 -5.63 9.05 17.11
N ALA A 8 -6.68 9.87 17.03
CA ALA A 8 -7.99 9.59 17.65
C ALA A 8 -8.94 8.76 16.77
N SER A 9 -8.54 8.35 15.55
CA SER A 9 -9.43 7.71 14.57
C SER A 9 -9.86 6.27 14.95
N GLY A 10 -9.21 5.67 15.95
CA GLY A 10 -9.42 4.26 16.32
C GLY A 10 -8.78 3.24 15.37
N LEU A 11 -8.29 3.67 14.19
CA LEU A 11 -7.62 2.83 13.22
C LEU A 11 -6.30 2.30 13.78
N SER A 12 -6.04 1.01 13.58
CA SER A 12 -4.74 0.39 13.83
C SER A 12 -3.99 0.30 12.51
N VAL A 13 -2.80 0.90 12.48
CA VAL A 13 -1.90 0.99 11.31
C VAL A 13 -0.57 0.31 11.64
N SER A 14 0.15 -0.17 10.62
CA SER A 14 1.52 -0.63 10.82
C SER A 14 2.42 0.56 11.20
N GLU A 15 3.42 0.32 12.05
CA GLU A 15 4.37 1.36 12.46
C GLU A 15 5.13 1.99 11.28
N ILE A 16 5.28 1.23 10.20
CA ILE A 16 5.83 1.66 8.92
C ILE A 16 4.70 1.63 7.89
N ALA A 17 4.56 2.70 7.10
CA ALA A 17 3.69 2.75 5.94
C ALA A 17 4.52 2.64 4.65
N PHE A 18 3.98 1.97 3.64
CA PHE A 18 4.62 1.84 2.33
C PHE A 18 4.02 2.84 1.35
N GLY A 19 4.83 3.82 0.91
CA GLY A 19 4.43 4.79 -0.11
C GLY A 19 4.86 4.35 -1.50
N ASN A 20 3.98 4.55 -2.48
CA ASN A 20 4.23 4.19 -3.88
C ASN A 20 4.52 5.41 -4.79
N TRP A 21 4.73 6.59 -4.21
CA TRP A 21 5.02 7.82 -4.94
C TRP A 21 6.31 7.70 -5.78
N ILE A 22 6.28 8.19 -7.03
CA ILE A 22 7.36 8.20 -8.04
C ILE A 22 7.79 6.82 -8.57
N THR A 23 7.76 5.79 -7.72
CA THR A 23 8.23 4.44 -8.08
C THR A 23 7.21 3.72 -8.95
N HIS A 24 5.95 3.66 -8.52
CA HIS A 24 4.94 2.85 -9.20
C HIS A 24 4.41 3.58 -10.44
N GLY A 25 4.52 2.92 -11.60
CA GLY A 25 4.07 3.44 -12.89
C GLY A 25 5.01 4.49 -13.53
N ALA A 26 6.21 4.69 -12.99
CA ALA A 26 7.22 5.58 -13.56
C ALA A 26 8.65 5.02 -13.46
N GLN A 27 9.28 5.03 -12.28
CA GLN A 27 10.71 4.70 -12.16
C GLN A 27 11.04 3.20 -12.16
N VAL A 28 10.10 2.35 -11.74
CA VAL A 28 10.27 0.89 -11.76
C VAL A 28 9.22 0.25 -12.65
N ASP A 29 9.57 -0.88 -13.25
CA ASP A 29 8.59 -1.69 -13.98
C ASP A 29 7.51 -2.23 -13.02
N ASN A 30 6.40 -2.66 -13.60
CA ASN A 30 5.26 -3.14 -12.83
C ASN A 30 5.57 -4.40 -12.04
N ASP A 31 6.44 -5.29 -12.51
CA ASP A 31 6.73 -6.56 -11.83
C ASP A 31 7.56 -6.30 -10.56
N THR A 32 8.54 -5.40 -10.66
CA THR A 32 9.32 -4.89 -9.53
C THR A 32 8.43 -4.16 -8.52
N ALA A 33 7.52 -3.30 -9.00
CA ALA A 33 6.56 -2.61 -8.15
C ALA A 33 5.68 -3.61 -7.38
N LYS A 34 5.14 -4.62 -8.06
CA LYS A 34 4.35 -5.71 -7.45
C LYS A 34 5.17 -6.49 -6.42
N ALA A 35 6.41 -6.85 -6.75
CA ALA A 35 7.30 -7.55 -5.82
C ALA A 35 7.56 -6.75 -4.53
N CYS A 36 7.73 -5.42 -4.63
CA CYS A 36 7.85 -4.55 -3.47
C CYS A 36 6.59 -4.56 -2.59
N VAL A 37 5.40 -4.52 -3.20
CA VAL A 37 4.13 -4.60 -2.45
C VAL A 37 3.99 -5.96 -1.77
N HIS A 38 4.33 -7.06 -2.43
CA HIS A 38 4.35 -8.39 -1.80
C HIS A 38 5.33 -8.45 -0.62
N ALA A 39 6.56 -7.96 -0.79
CA ALA A 39 7.54 -7.93 0.29
C ALA A 39 7.06 -7.08 1.48
N ALA A 40 6.37 -5.97 1.22
CA ALA A 40 5.77 -5.15 2.28
C ALA A 40 4.68 -5.92 3.05
N LEU A 41 3.79 -6.62 2.33
CA LEU A 41 2.75 -7.45 2.93
C LEU A 41 3.36 -8.61 3.75
N ASP A 42 4.38 -9.28 3.23
CA ASP A 42 5.10 -10.36 3.92
C ASP A 42 5.79 -9.87 5.20
N ALA A 43 6.30 -8.63 5.19
CA ALA A 43 6.84 -7.96 6.37
C ALA A 43 5.76 -7.55 7.40
N GLY A 44 4.47 -7.71 7.06
CA GLY A 44 3.32 -7.38 7.90
C GLY A 44 2.85 -5.92 7.78
N ILE A 45 3.34 -5.17 6.78
CA ILE A 45 2.88 -3.80 6.52
C ILE A 45 1.45 -3.87 6.01
N THR A 46 0.55 -3.15 6.68
CA THR A 46 -0.87 -3.09 6.32
C THR A 46 -1.29 -1.69 5.87
N THR A 47 -0.38 -0.72 5.88
CA THR A 47 -0.68 0.67 5.61
C THR A 47 0.08 1.12 4.37
N PHE A 48 -0.68 1.55 3.37
CA PHE A 48 -0.18 1.95 2.06
C PHE A 48 -0.60 3.38 1.78
N ASP A 49 0.33 4.17 1.28
CA ASP A 49 0.14 5.54 0.85
C ASP A 49 0.17 5.60 -0.68
N THR A 50 -0.83 6.26 -1.27
CA THR A 50 -1.03 6.46 -2.72
C THR A 50 -1.86 7.72 -2.96
N ALA A 51 -1.82 8.26 -4.17
CA ALA A 51 -2.68 9.37 -4.61
C ALA A 51 -3.04 9.24 -6.10
N ASP A 52 -4.11 9.92 -6.52
CA ASP A 52 -4.60 9.97 -7.90
C ASP A 52 -3.58 10.62 -8.86
N VAL A 53 -2.88 11.65 -8.39
CA VAL A 53 -1.82 12.35 -9.14
C VAL A 53 -0.56 11.49 -9.34
N TYR A 54 -0.44 10.33 -8.69
CA TYR A 54 0.74 9.48 -8.82
C TYR A 54 0.74 8.72 -10.14
N SER A 55 1.60 9.18 -11.05
CA SER A 55 1.80 8.61 -12.38
C SER A 55 0.51 8.54 -13.19
N ASP A 56 -0.37 9.55 -13.05
CA ASP A 56 -1.68 9.62 -13.72
C ASP A 56 -2.54 8.37 -13.41
N THR A 57 -2.83 8.13 -12.12
CA THR A 57 -3.59 6.99 -11.55
C THR A 57 -2.96 5.59 -11.72
N LYS A 58 -1.82 5.47 -12.41
CA LYS A 58 -1.16 4.16 -12.62
C LYS A 58 -0.69 3.51 -11.34
N ALA A 59 -0.24 4.31 -10.37
CA ALA A 59 0.26 3.81 -9.09
C ALA A 59 -0.85 3.08 -8.30
N GLU A 60 -2.07 3.64 -8.28
CA GLU A 60 -3.25 3.03 -7.68
C GLU A 60 -3.65 1.74 -8.41
N THR A 61 -3.55 1.74 -9.74
CA THR A 61 -3.86 0.55 -10.56
C THR A 61 -2.94 -0.62 -10.22
N VAL A 62 -1.62 -0.39 -10.14
CA VAL A 62 -0.65 -1.45 -9.81
C VAL A 62 -0.88 -1.98 -8.40
N LEU A 63 -1.06 -1.08 -7.42
CA LEU A 63 -1.38 -1.47 -6.05
C LEU A 63 -2.69 -2.29 -5.99
N GLY A 64 -3.74 -1.82 -6.65
CA GLY A 64 -5.04 -2.49 -6.69
C GLY A 64 -5.00 -3.88 -7.33
N GLN A 65 -4.12 -4.12 -8.31
CA GLN A 65 -3.91 -5.46 -8.88
C GLN A 65 -3.36 -6.43 -7.83
N VAL A 66 -2.29 -6.04 -7.13
CA VAL A 66 -1.67 -6.89 -6.09
C VAL A 66 -2.65 -7.20 -4.96
N LEU A 67 -3.42 -6.18 -4.52
CA LEU A 67 -4.37 -6.34 -3.44
C LEU A 67 -5.54 -7.26 -3.83
N LYS A 68 -5.98 -7.24 -5.09
CA LYS A 68 -6.99 -8.18 -5.62
C LYS A 68 -6.46 -9.62 -5.65
N GLU A 69 -5.20 -9.80 -6.08
CA GLU A 69 -4.53 -11.10 -6.10
C GLU A 69 -4.40 -11.70 -4.68
N CYS A 70 -4.20 -10.85 -3.66
CA CYS A 70 -4.11 -11.27 -2.26
C CYS A 70 -5.45 -11.72 -1.63
N GLY A 71 -6.58 -11.52 -2.31
CA GLY A 71 -7.81 -12.27 -2.07
C GLY A 71 -8.39 -12.22 -0.64
N GLY A 72 -8.17 -11.16 0.14
CA GLY A 72 -8.90 -10.85 1.40
C GLY A 72 -8.85 -11.90 2.53
N LYS A 73 -7.95 -12.89 2.47
CA LYS A 73 -8.01 -14.10 3.33
C LYS A 73 -7.23 -14.01 4.64
N THR A 74 -6.41 -12.98 4.85
CA THR A 74 -5.59 -12.82 6.07
C THR A 74 -5.62 -11.38 6.56
N SER A 75 -5.52 -11.17 7.87
CA SER A 75 -5.45 -9.85 8.50
C SER A 75 -4.25 -9.01 8.04
N SER A 76 -3.19 -9.65 7.53
CA SER A 76 -2.04 -9.01 6.88
C SER A 76 -2.36 -8.46 5.47
N CYS A 77 -3.39 -8.99 4.81
CA CYS A 77 -3.81 -8.62 3.46
C CYS A 77 -5.07 -7.75 3.45
N VAL A 78 -5.41 -7.11 4.58
CA VAL A 78 -6.40 -6.02 4.63
C VAL A 78 -5.63 -4.69 4.63
N PRO A 79 -5.21 -4.20 3.46
CA PRO A 79 -4.56 -2.92 3.35
C PRO A 79 -5.53 -1.84 3.83
N ARG A 80 -5.10 -1.02 4.78
CA ARG A 80 -5.72 0.27 5.04
C ARG A 80 -4.95 1.28 4.20
N SER A 81 -5.48 1.58 3.02
CA SER A 81 -4.99 2.69 2.21
C SER A 81 -5.35 4.00 2.90
N ILE A 82 -4.36 4.84 3.12
CA ILE A 82 -4.57 6.23 3.49
C ILE A 82 -4.17 7.03 2.26
N SER A 83 -5.16 7.59 1.57
CA SER A 83 -4.90 8.60 0.55
C SER A 83 -4.76 9.94 1.28
N LEU A 84 -3.58 10.54 1.21
CA LEU A 84 -3.27 11.82 1.84
C LEU A 84 -3.38 12.95 0.81
N GLN A 85 -4.56 13.17 0.23
CA GLN A 85 -4.89 14.41 -0.47
C GLN A 85 -6.31 14.85 -0.13
N GLU A 86 -6.50 16.18 -0.04
CA GLU A 86 -7.77 16.86 0.23
C GLU A 86 -8.72 16.81 -0.97
#